data_AF-A0A973J5E6-F1
#
_entry.id   AF-A0A973J5E6-F1
#
_cell.length_a   1.000
_cell.length_b   1.000
_cell.length_c   1.000
_cell.angle_alpha   90.00
_cell.angle_beta   90.00
_cell.angle_gamma   90.00
#
_symmetry.space_group_name_H-M   'P 1'
#
loop_
_entity.id
_entity.type
_entity.pdbx_description
1 polymer ?
#
loop_
_entity_poly.entity_id
_entity_poly.type
_entity_poly.pdbx_seq_one_letter_code
_entity_poly.pdbx_strand_id
1 'polypeptide(L)' 'EDALASIKTEGLIGDKYVSIDPGGMGDPLKPGDSIIQTQAAVDVGDLISKYAFGDVKKEDPEKK' A
#
# COMPACT_ATOMS: atom_id res chain seq x y z
N GLU A 1 7.40 17.42 -3.14
CA GLU A 1 6.48 16.27 -3.12
C GLU A 1 7.32 15.05 -2.79
N ASP A 2 7.13 14.55 -1.57
CA ASP A 2 8.09 13.77 -0.79
C ASP A 2 8.34 12.35 -1.34
N ALA A 3 9.39 11.68 -0.83
CA ALA A 3 9.62 10.26 -1.13
C ALA A 3 8.48 9.39 -0.61
N LEU A 4 8.10 8.36 -1.38
CA LEU A 4 7.06 7.38 -1.01
C LEU A 4 7.71 6.02 -0.75
N ALA A 5 7.40 5.40 0.39
CA ALA A 5 7.85 4.04 0.71
C ALA A 5 6.67 3.05 0.62
N SER A 6 6.83 2.01 -0.19
CA SER A 6 5.75 1.04 -0.46
C SER A 6 6.24 -0.38 -0.26
N ILE A 7 5.41 -1.23 0.35
CA ILE A 7 5.71 -2.67 0.42
C ILE A 7 5.24 -3.35 -0.87
N LYS A 8 6.17 -3.94 -1.62
CA LYS A 8 5.89 -4.68 -2.86
C LYS A 8 6.26 -6.15 -2.68
N THR A 9 5.67 -7.00 -3.51
CA THR A 9 5.96 -8.44 -3.59
C THR A 9 6.66 -8.72 -4.92
N GLU A 10 7.70 -9.53 -4.91
CA GLU A 10 8.35 -9.96 -6.15
C GLU A 10 7.42 -10.90 -6.93
N GLY A 11 6.94 -10.45 -8.07
CA GLY A 11 5.95 -11.20 -8.85
C GLY A 11 4.66 -11.47 -8.05
N LEU A 12 4.05 -12.64 -8.27
CA LEU A 12 2.79 -13.02 -7.62
C LEU A 12 2.99 -13.70 -6.24
N ILE A 13 4.10 -14.40 -6.03
CA ILE A 13 4.31 -15.32 -4.88
C ILE A 13 5.72 -15.15 -4.26
N GLY A 14 6.53 -14.23 -4.75
CA GLY A 14 7.88 -14.01 -4.23
C GLY A 14 7.92 -13.28 -2.90
N ASP A 15 9.13 -12.88 -2.50
CA ASP A 15 9.35 -12.22 -1.22
C ASP A 15 8.83 -10.78 -1.22
N LYS A 16 8.54 -10.25 -0.02
CA LYS A 16 8.16 -8.85 0.17
C LYS A 16 9.39 -7.97 0.38
N TYR A 17 9.40 -6.81 -0.24
CA TYR A 17 10.46 -5.82 -0.12
C TYR A 17 9.91 -4.39 -0.03
N VAL A 18 10.74 -3.47 0.45
CA VAL A 18 10.43 -2.04 0.49
C VAL A 18 10.91 -1.41 -0.81
N SER A 19 10.00 -0.78 -1.54
CA SER A 19 10.27 0.05 -2.72
C SER A 19 10.19 1.50 -2.30
N ILE A 20 11.23 2.30 -2.61
CA ILE A 20 11.21 3.74 -2.37
C ILE A 20 11.13 4.43 -3.73
N ASP A 21 10.04 5.15 -3.95
CA ASP A 21 9.87 5.98 -5.13
C ASP A 21 10.39 7.40 -4.78
N PRO A 22 11.44 7.88 -5.47
CA PRO A 22 12.03 9.18 -5.16
C PRO A 22 11.04 10.29 -5.52
N GLY A 23 10.78 11.17 -4.55
CA GLY A 23 9.96 12.36 -4.76
C GLY A 23 10.60 13.33 -5.75
N GLY A 24 9.78 14.20 -6.35
CA GLY A 24 10.23 15.11 -7.42
C GLY A 24 10.73 16.48 -6.93
N MET A 25 10.54 16.83 -5.66
CA MET A 25 10.86 18.16 -5.13
C MET A 25 11.00 18.10 -3.61
N GLY A 26 12.05 18.72 -3.05
CA GLY A 26 12.33 18.77 -1.62
C GLY A 26 13.81 18.58 -1.32
N ASP A 27 14.19 18.72 -0.06
CA ASP A 27 15.53 18.38 0.38
C ASP A 27 15.70 16.85 0.46
N PRO A 28 16.90 16.30 0.17
CA PRO A 28 17.18 14.88 0.37
C PRO A 28 16.98 14.46 1.83
N LEU A 29 16.50 13.23 2.03
CA LEU A 29 16.43 12.60 3.35
C LEU A 29 17.82 12.51 3.97
N LYS A 30 17.93 12.90 5.23
CA LYS A 30 19.14 12.79 6.04
C LYS A 30 19.14 11.46 6.81
N PRO A 31 20.32 10.99 7.25
CA PRO A 31 20.38 9.82 8.13
C PRO A 31 19.53 10.02 9.39
N GLY A 32 18.63 9.08 9.67
CA GLY A 32 17.71 9.13 10.82
C GLY A 32 16.34 9.76 10.51
N ASP A 33 16.13 10.29 9.31
CA ASP A 33 14.82 10.79 8.90
C ASP A 33 13.81 9.66 8.68
N SER A 34 12.53 10.00 8.77
CA SER A 34 11.42 9.06 8.57
C SER A 34 10.61 9.44 7.34
N ILE A 35 10.25 8.44 6.55
CA ILE A 35 9.36 8.62 5.40
C ILE A 35 7.92 8.60 5.90
N ILE A 36 7.21 9.71 5.68
CA ILE A 36 5.83 9.90 6.17
C ILE A 36 4.81 9.33 5.17
N GLN A 37 5.14 9.39 3.88
CA GLN A 37 4.31 8.83 2.82
C GLN A 37 4.61 7.33 2.69
N THR A 38 3.67 6.49 3.12
CA THR A 38 3.82 5.03 3.07
C THR A 38 2.63 4.34 2.44
N GLN A 39 2.87 3.23 1.74
CA GLN A 39 1.83 2.37 1.19
C GLN A 39 1.99 0.92 1.65
N ALA A 40 0.89 0.34 2.15
CA ALA A 40 0.85 -1.05 2.57
C ALA A 40 0.93 -2.01 1.38
N ALA A 41 1.32 -3.26 1.67
CA ALA A 41 1.28 -4.33 0.68
C ALA A 41 -0.16 -4.59 0.22
N VAL A 42 -0.29 -4.99 -1.05
CA VAL A 42 -1.56 -5.40 -1.61
C VAL A 42 -1.90 -6.81 -1.16
N ASP A 43 -3.09 -7.00 -0.58
CA ASP A 43 -3.63 -8.34 -0.30
C ASP A 43 -4.33 -8.90 -1.55
N VAL A 44 -3.75 -9.97 -2.10
CA VAL A 44 -4.27 -10.64 -3.31
C VAL A 44 -5.65 -11.25 -3.05
N GLY A 45 -5.92 -11.75 -1.84
CA GLY A 45 -7.22 -12.31 -1.47
C GLY A 45 -8.33 -11.26 -1.46
N ASP A 46 -8.03 -10.08 -0.92
CA ASP A 46 -8.95 -8.94 -0.95
C ASP A 46 -9.22 -8.46 -2.37
N LEU A 47 -8.19 -8.41 -3.23
CA LEU A 47 -8.37 -8.04 -4.63
C LEU A 47 -9.22 -9.06 -5.40
N ILE A 48 -8.96 -10.35 -5.22
CA ILE A 48 -9.76 -11.42 -5.84
C ILE A 48 -11.21 -11.32 -5.35
N SER A 49 -11.41 -11.11 -4.05
CA SER A 49 -12.75 -10.96 -3.48
C SER A 49 -13.48 -9.75 -4.06
N LYS A 50 -12.82 -8.58 -4.13
CA LYS A 50 -13.37 -7.37 -4.78
C LYS A 50 -13.68 -7.59 -6.25
N TYR A 51 -12.84 -8.31 -6.99
CA TYR A 51 -13.07 -8.59 -8.41
C TYR A 51 -14.22 -9.59 -8.62
N ALA A 52 -14.26 -10.67 -7.83
CA ALA A 52 -15.24 -11.74 -7.96
C ALA A 52 -16.64 -11.31 -7.51
N PHE A 53 -16.73 -10.49 -6.46
CA PHE A 53 -18.00 -10.08 -5.88
C PHE A 53 -18.40 -8.64 -6.26
N GLY A 54 -17.48 -7.84 -6.82
CA GLY A 54 -17.68 -6.39 -6.97
C GLY A 54 -17.70 -5.69 -5.61
N ASP A 55 -17.75 -4.35 -5.59
CA ASP A 55 -18.01 -3.57 -4.36
C ASP A 55 -19.43 -3.85 -3.83
N VAL A 56 -19.65 -5.03 -3.26
CA VAL A 56 -20.85 -5.30 -2.48
C VAL A 56 -20.65 -4.55 -1.18
N LYS A 57 -21.21 -3.33 -1.10
CA LYS A 57 -21.47 -2.68 0.19
C LYS A 57 -22.25 -3.70 1.03
N LYS A 58 -21.57 -4.40 1.94
CA LYS A 58 -22.23 -5.08 3.03
C LYS A 58 -22.83 -3.96 3.87
N GLU A 59 -24.15 -3.80 3.79
CA GLU A 59 -24.90 -3.02 4.76
C GLU A 59 -24.54 -3.57 6.15
N ASP A 60 -23.94 -2.74 6.99
CA ASP A 60 -23.71 -3.04 8.40
C ASP A 60 -25.05 -3.39 9.05
N PRO A 61 -25.26 -4.63 9.55
CA PRO A 61 -26.43 -4.94 10.35
C PRO A 61 -26.13 -4.56 11.79
N GLU A 62 -25.97 -3.26 12.08
CA GLU A 62 -25.98 -2.77 13.47
C GLU A 62 -27.04 -1.68 13.63
N LYS A 63 -28.29 -2.12 13.53
CA LYS A 63 -29.35 -1.63 14.42
C LYS A 63 -29.60 -2.68 15.50
N LYS A 64 -29.12 -2.42 16.72
CA LYS A 64 -29.93 -2.50 17.95
C LYS A 64 -29.16 -1.92 19.15
#